data_AF-A0A0C1DE57-F1
#
_entry.id   AF-A0A0C1DE57-F1
#
_cell.length_a   1.000
_cell.length_b   1.000
_cell.length_c   1.000
_cell.angle_alpha   90.00
_cell.angle_beta   90.00
_cell.angle_gamma   90.00
#
_symmetry.space_group_name_H-M   'P 1'
#
loop_
_entity.id
_entity.type
_entity.pdbx_description
1 polymer ?
#
loop_
_entity_poly.entity_id
_entity_poly.type
_entity_poly.pdbx_seq_one_letter_code
_entity_poly.pdbx_strand_id
1 'polypeptide(L)'
;MLSRLFCVFACIMCLGSAFAQKKLAENMHFKKLANGLEVLIVVDRTVPLVTIEMACRNGSFTETDEFNGLSHLYEHLFFKANKDYPDFESLNGRMNDLDINSNATTREEVVNYFFTLPAANLKAGLSLMNSSIRYPKFIKEDMALENEVVNAEFTRHESSPIFALMEANSRHMWGSNYSRKNVIGSHEVILSATPAKMDSIKNKYYWPNNSVLVIAGDVKVDDAFGYVDYIFSGWKPSKVDPFVKWPIPEFKPLTKNDYYLVESNKSPVPYMLFSWHGPDTRNDIPATYAADVFSFIVNQNGSKMKQALINSGLAQEADVNYYTQKYTGPISLMVSPNPAKVKECYDEVLKQISLWANEDYLSDLQIERAKRLLSIEQVERREVTSDYAHLLSFWWASASIDYYTHYEEEVNKVTRKDLLDYVQKYIKDKPYCAGLMMDNASMKTVKPETFFKPTN
;
A
#
# COMPACT_ATOMS: atom_id res chain seq x y z
N MET A 1 -40.64 61.70 23.81
CA MET A 1 -39.16 61.82 23.83
C MET A 1 -38.64 60.60 24.58
N LEU A 2 -38.05 59.62 23.85
CA LEU A 2 -37.36 58.40 24.33
C LEU A 2 -38.18 57.47 25.28
N SER A 3 -38.07 56.13 25.28
CA SER A 3 -37.04 55.21 24.81
C SER A 3 -37.65 53.88 24.36
N ARG A 4 -37.20 53.35 23.22
CA ARG A 4 -37.33 51.94 22.85
C ARG A 4 -36.31 51.12 23.66
N LEU A 5 -36.75 50.06 24.32
CA LEU A 5 -35.86 48.99 24.79
C LEU A 5 -36.31 47.69 24.10
N PHE A 6 -35.52 47.24 23.12
CA PHE A 6 -35.63 45.93 22.50
C PHE A 6 -34.60 45.03 23.18
N CYS A 7 -35.05 44.06 23.98
CA CYS A 7 -34.20 42.99 24.48
C CYS A 7 -34.01 41.96 23.36
N VAL A 8 -32.82 41.93 22.75
CA VAL A 8 -32.38 40.83 21.89
C VAL A 8 -31.66 39.80 22.76
N PHE A 9 -32.29 38.65 22.98
CA PHE A 9 -31.65 37.47 23.54
C PHE A 9 -30.75 36.85 22.46
N ALA A 10 -29.44 36.96 22.64
CA ALA A 10 -28.46 36.26 21.81
C ALA A 10 -28.31 34.82 22.32
N CYS A 11 -28.98 33.86 21.69
CA CYS A 11 -28.67 32.44 21.83
C CYS A 11 -27.34 32.15 21.12
N ILE A 12 -26.26 32.05 21.89
CA ILE A 12 -25.00 31.49 21.44
C ILE A 12 -25.22 29.98 21.27
N MET A 13 -25.52 29.54 20.04
CA MET A 13 -25.39 28.13 19.68
C MET A 13 -23.90 27.80 19.65
N CYS A 14 -23.41 27.13 20.70
CA CYS A 14 -22.16 26.38 20.63
C CYS A 14 -22.35 25.25 19.61
N LEU A 15 -21.88 25.46 18.38
CA LEU A 15 -21.60 24.40 17.42
C LEU A 15 -20.46 23.55 18.01
N GLY A 16 -20.80 22.61 18.87
CA GLY A 16 -19.91 21.51 19.20
C GLY A 16 -19.76 20.67 17.95
N SER A 17 -18.57 20.68 17.35
CA SER A 17 -18.16 19.69 16.37
C SER A 17 -18.28 18.32 17.03
N ALA A 18 -19.38 17.61 16.75
CA ALA A 18 -19.50 16.22 17.12
C ALA A 18 -18.45 15.46 16.30
N PHE A 19 -17.27 15.24 16.89
CA PHE A 19 -16.37 14.19 16.41
C PHE A 19 -17.17 12.89 16.50
N ALA A 20 -17.53 12.32 15.35
CA ALA A 20 -18.07 10.97 15.30
C ALA A 20 -17.10 10.08 16.09
N GLN A 21 -17.61 9.42 17.13
CA GLN A 21 -16.79 8.53 17.94
C GLN A 21 -16.30 7.41 17.02
N LYS A 22 -14.98 7.27 16.93
CA LYS A 22 -14.33 6.23 16.13
C LYS A 22 -14.91 4.87 16.50
N LYS A 23 -15.60 4.21 15.56
CA LYS A 23 -16.22 2.89 15.76
C LYS A 23 -15.12 1.82 15.72
N LEU A 24 -14.37 1.72 16.81
CA LEU A 24 -13.37 0.68 17.00
C LEU A 24 -14.04 -0.64 17.39
N ALA A 25 -13.47 -1.76 16.99
CA ALA A 25 -13.88 -3.07 17.51
C ALA A 25 -13.65 -3.13 19.03
N GLU A 26 -14.39 -3.98 19.75
CA GLU A 26 -14.34 -4.04 21.22
C GLU A 26 -12.94 -4.34 21.77
N ASN A 27 -12.13 -5.10 21.03
CA ASN A 27 -10.76 -5.45 21.39
C ASN A 27 -9.72 -4.42 20.90
N MET A 28 -10.14 -3.32 20.29
CA MET A 28 -9.26 -2.26 19.78
C MET A 28 -9.34 -1.02 20.68
N HIS A 29 -8.17 -0.53 21.12
CA HIS A 29 -8.05 0.63 21.97
C HIS A 29 -7.10 1.64 21.33
N PHE A 30 -7.55 2.88 21.19
CA PHE A 30 -6.77 3.95 20.57
C PHE A 30 -6.46 5.06 21.58
N LYS A 31 -5.22 5.54 21.57
CA LYS A 31 -4.81 6.72 22.32
C LYS A 31 -3.85 7.55 21.47
N LYS A 32 -4.05 8.86 21.43
CA LYS A 32 -3.07 9.81 20.90
C LYS A 32 -2.33 10.46 22.06
N LEU A 33 -1.01 10.32 22.10
CA LEU A 33 -0.17 10.97 23.11
C LEU A 33 -0.06 12.47 22.83
N ALA A 34 0.35 13.24 23.84
CA ALA A 34 0.52 14.70 23.72
C ALA A 34 1.59 15.11 22.69
N ASN A 35 2.57 14.24 22.43
CA ASN A 35 3.57 14.44 21.37
C ASN A 35 3.08 14.03 19.97
N GLY A 36 1.80 13.66 19.83
CA GLY A 36 1.18 13.31 18.56
C GLY A 36 1.36 11.86 18.12
N LEU A 37 2.12 11.03 18.85
CA LEU A 37 2.19 9.59 18.58
C LEU A 37 0.80 8.98 18.74
N GLU A 38 0.33 8.34 17.68
CA GLU A 38 -0.89 7.56 17.70
C GLU A 38 -0.55 6.13 18.12
N VAL A 39 -1.32 5.60 19.07
CA VAL A 39 -1.10 4.28 19.67
C VAL A 39 -2.39 3.49 19.50
N LEU A 40 -2.28 2.32 18.89
CA LEU A 40 -3.38 1.40 18.68
C LEU A 40 -3.04 0.07 19.35
N ILE A 41 -3.89 -0.39 20.25
CA ILE A 41 -3.73 -1.67 20.92
C ILE A 41 -4.85 -2.59 20.45
N VAL A 42 -4.49 -3.79 19.99
CA VAL A 42 -5.42 -4.86 19.65
C VAL A 42 -5.21 -6.01 20.65
N VAL A 43 -6.21 -6.28 21.47
CA VAL A 43 -6.14 -7.36 22.45
C VAL A 43 -6.50 -8.68 21.76
N ASP A 44 -5.57 -9.62 21.83
CA ASP A 44 -5.77 -11.01 21.40
C ASP A 44 -5.01 -11.93 22.36
N ARG A 45 -5.76 -12.65 23.20
CA ARG A 45 -5.21 -13.51 24.26
C ARG A 45 -5.12 -14.98 23.86
N THR A 46 -5.19 -15.27 22.56
CA THR A 46 -5.18 -16.65 22.05
C THR A 46 -3.84 -17.34 22.29
N VAL A 47 -2.74 -16.58 22.21
CA VAL A 47 -1.37 -17.05 22.49
C VAL A 47 -0.61 -16.01 23.33
N PRO A 48 0.36 -16.40 24.18
CA PRO A 48 1.10 -15.49 25.06
C PRO A 48 2.21 -14.72 24.31
N LEU A 49 1.90 -14.24 23.11
CA LEU A 49 2.78 -13.44 22.25
C LEU A 49 2.20 -12.03 22.06
N VAL A 50 3.08 -11.10 21.73
CA VAL A 50 2.71 -9.75 21.33
C VAL A 50 3.52 -9.34 20.11
N THR A 51 2.89 -8.64 19.17
CA THR A 51 3.53 -7.92 18.08
C THR A 51 3.54 -6.44 18.42
N ILE A 52 4.73 -5.83 18.39
CA ILE A 52 4.95 -4.40 18.49
C ILE A 52 5.32 -3.92 17.10
N GLU A 53 4.53 -3.03 16.52
CA GLU A 53 4.78 -2.46 15.21
C GLU A 53 4.85 -0.94 15.28
N MET A 54 5.93 -0.37 14.76
CA MET A 54 6.04 1.06 14.50
C MET A 54 5.93 1.30 13.01
N ALA A 55 4.98 2.13 12.59
CA ALA A 55 4.82 2.52 11.19
C ALA A 55 4.95 4.03 11.01
N CYS A 56 5.54 4.45 9.90
CA CYS A 56 5.73 5.85 9.53
C CYS A 56 5.07 6.08 8.17
N ARG A 57 4.45 7.26 7.97
CA ARG A 57 4.08 7.70 6.62
C ARG A 57 5.35 8.13 5.90
N ASN A 58 5.99 7.15 5.29
CA ASN A 58 7.19 7.22 4.47
C ASN A 58 7.13 6.05 3.48
N GLY A 59 7.97 6.04 2.45
CA GLY A 59 7.96 5.00 1.42
C GLY A 59 8.38 5.58 0.08
N SER A 60 8.16 4.86 -1.01
CA SER A 60 8.53 5.39 -2.33
C SER A 60 7.78 6.68 -2.67
N PHE A 61 6.53 6.87 -2.22
CA PHE A 61 5.73 8.07 -2.53
C PHE A 61 6.39 9.39 -2.11
N THR A 62 7.27 9.34 -1.12
CA THR A 62 8.03 10.47 -0.58
C THR A 62 9.35 10.74 -1.28
N GLU A 63 9.78 9.84 -2.19
CA GLU A 63 11.08 9.86 -2.84
C GLU A 63 11.04 10.69 -4.12
N THR A 64 12.07 11.51 -4.30
CA THR A 64 12.46 12.03 -5.63
C THR A 64 13.41 11.04 -6.27
N ASP A 65 13.77 11.25 -7.54
CA ASP A 65 14.72 10.38 -8.24
C ASP A 65 16.06 10.25 -7.49
N GLU A 66 16.56 11.33 -6.87
CA GLU A 66 17.78 11.32 -6.04
C GLU A 66 17.70 10.46 -4.76
N PHE A 67 16.49 10.05 -4.37
CA PHE A 67 16.19 9.29 -3.16
C PHE A 67 15.50 7.94 -3.47
N ASN A 68 15.38 7.56 -4.73
CA ASN A 68 14.57 6.40 -5.10
C ASN A 68 15.17 5.07 -4.61
N GLY A 69 14.44 4.36 -3.75
CA GLY A 69 14.85 3.14 -3.05
C GLY A 69 15.40 3.38 -1.64
N LEU A 70 15.55 4.63 -1.21
CA LEU A 70 16.23 4.93 0.04
C LEU A 70 15.36 4.72 1.28
N SER A 71 14.03 4.67 1.17
CA SER A 71 13.16 4.23 2.27
C SER A 71 13.31 2.74 2.52
N HIS A 72 13.46 1.93 1.46
CA HIS A 72 13.74 0.50 1.55
C HIS A 72 15.15 0.25 2.12
N LEU A 73 16.17 0.99 1.66
CA LEU A 73 17.49 0.90 2.29
C LEU A 73 17.47 1.34 3.77
N TYR A 74 16.74 2.41 4.10
CA TYR A 74 16.55 2.83 5.50
C TYR A 74 15.93 1.71 6.34
N GLU A 75 15.00 0.94 5.74
CA GLU A 75 14.39 -0.22 6.36
C GLU A 75 15.44 -1.25 6.82
N HIS A 76 16.37 -1.63 5.95
CA HIS A 76 17.47 -2.53 6.28
C HIS A 76 18.33 -2.00 7.44
N LEU A 77 18.61 -0.69 7.43
CA LEU A 77 19.44 -0.05 8.44
C LEU A 77 18.76 0.07 9.81
N PHE A 78 17.44 -0.11 9.90
CA PHE A 78 16.72 -0.17 11.18
C PHE A 78 17.20 -1.33 12.07
N PHE A 79 17.63 -2.43 11.45
CA PHE A 79 18.16 -3.62 12.13
C PHE A 79 19.67 -3.54 12.39
N LYS A 80 20.26 -2.35 12.30
CA LYS A 80 21.69 -2.10 12.55
C LYS A 80 21.88 -1.27 13.81
N ALA A 81 23.12 -0.80 14.01
CA ALA A 81 23.53 -0.02 15.17
C ALA A 81 22.55 1.12 15.50
N ASN A 82 22.32 1.34 16.79
CA ASN A 82 21.53 2.44 17.32
C ASN A 82 22.19 3.00 18.59
N LYS A 83 21.51 3.90 19.30
CA LYS A 83 22.05 4.53 20.52
C LYS A 83 22.44 3.50 21.58
N ASP A 84 21.57 2.52 21.82
CA ASP A 84 21.70 1.57 22.93
C ASP A 84 22.52 0.33 22.55
N TYR A 85 22.55 -0.02 21.26
CA TYR A 85 23.30 -1.16 20.71
C TYR A 85 24.24 -0.63 19.62
N PRO A 86 25.54 -0.44 19.91
CA PRO A 86 26.45 0.30 19.03
C PRO A 86 26.85 -0.44 17.75
N ASP A 87 26.51 -1.71 17.61
CA ASP A 87 26.84 -2.58 16.47
C ASP A 87 25.72 -3.61 16.24
N PHE A 88 25.78 -4.31 15.10
CA PHE A 88 24.81 -5.34 14.74
C PHE A 88 24.77 -6.50 15.74
N GLU A 89 25.92 -6.95 16.24
CA GLU A 89 26.00 -8.14 17.11
C GLU A 89 25.35 -7.91 18.47
N SER A 90 25.55 -6.73 19.07
CA SER A 90 24.91 -6.35 20.32
C SER A 90 23.39 -6.19 20.17
N LEU A 91 22.92 -5.65 19.04
CA LEU A 91 21.49 -5.55 18.73
C LEU A 91 20.88 -6.95 18.53
N ASN A 92 21.52 -7.78 17.71
CA ASN A 92 21.09 -9.13 17.42
C ASN A 92 21.09 -10.01 18.68
N GLY A 93 22.13 -9.91 19.51
CA GLY A 93 22.19 -10.57 20.82
C GLY A 93 21.01 -10.17 21.70
N ARG A 94 20.66 -8.88 21.74
CA ARG A 94 19.47 -8.42 22.49
C ARG A 94 18.15 -8.96 21.91
N MET A 95 18.01 -9.00 20.59
CA MET A 95 16.82 -9.55 19.95
C MET A 95 16.65 -11.03 20.32
N ASN A 96 17.73 -11.79 20.31
CA ASN A 96 17.75 -13.19 20.74
C ASN A 96 17.42 -13.36 22.24
N ASP A 97 17.99 -12.54 23.12
CA ASP A 97 17.68 -12.57 24.57
C ASP A 97 16.20 -12.32 24.88
N LEU A 98 15.49 -11.63 23.97
CA LEU A 98 14.08 -11.30 24.10
C LEU A 98 13.16 -12.25 23.33
N ASP A 99 13.73 -13.26 22.65
CA ASP A 99 13.04 -14.16 21.71
C ASP A 99 12.24 -13.39 20.65
N ILE A 100 12.83 -12.32 20.10
CA ILE A 100 12.20 -11.48 19.08
C ILE A 100 12.30 -12.16 17.71
N ASN A 101 11.16 -12.41 17.09
CA ASN A 101 11.04 -12.52 15.65
C ASN A 101 10.79 -11.12 15.07
N SER A 102 11.70 -10.63 14.24
CA SER A 102 11.67 -9.27 13.70
C SER A 102 11.64 -9.26 12.18
N ASN A 103 10.92 -8.30 11.62
CA ASN A 103 10.96 -7.98 10.20
C ASN A 103 10.41 -6.57 9.97
N ALA A 104 10.44 -6.10 8.74
CA ALA A 104 9.87 -4.83 8.32
C ALA A 104 9.31 -4.95 6.90
N THR A 105 8.63 -3.90 6.45
CA THR A 105 8.18 -3.78 5.07
C THR A 105 8.11 -2.31 4.66
N THR A 106 8.64 -2.01 3.48
CA THR A 106 8.44 -0.75 2.78
C THR A 106 7.41 -0.95 1.67
N ARG A 107 6.41 -0.08 1.65
CA ARG A 107 5.46 0.08 0.54
C ARG A 107 5.56 1.50 0.00
N GLU A 108 4.64 1.86 -0.88
CA GLU A 108 4.61 3.20 -1.44
C GLU A 108 4.36 4.24 -0.37
N GLU A 109 3.45 4.01 0.58
CA GLU A 109 2.96 5.05 1.49
C GLU A 109 3.22 4.78 2.99
N VAL A 110 3.75 3.59 3.30
CA VAL A 110 4.09 3.17 4.65
C VAL A 110 5.42 2.43 4.69
N VAL A 111 6.19 2.69 5.74
CA VAL A 111 7.25 1.79 6.20
C VAL A 111 6.87 1.32 7.59
N ASN A 112 6.78 0.01 7.81
CA ASN A 112 6.46 -0.59 9.10
C ASN A 112 7.57 -1.51 9.57
N TYR A 113 7.88 -1.44 10.87
CA TYR A 113 8.92 -2.22 11.56
C TYR A 113 8.26 -2.96 12.69
N PHE A 114 8.52 -4.26 12.84
CA PHE A 114 7.80 -5.03 13.83
C PHE A 114 8.63 -6.09 14.53
N PHE A 115 8.29 -6.31 15.79
CA PHE A 115 8.84 -7.34 16.67
C PHE A 115 7.70 -8.17 17.23
N THR A 116 7.74 -9.48 17.02
CA THR A 116 6.87 -10.45 17.68
C THR A 116 7.67 -11.20 18.73
N LEU A 117 7.21 -11.19 19.98
CA LEU A 117 7.94 -11.70 21.13
C LEU A 117 6.99 -12.19 22.24
N PRO A 118 7.47 -12.93 23.25
CA PRO A 118 6.67 -13.28 24.41
C PRO A 118 6.07 -12.04 25.09
N ALA A 119 4.79 -12.10 25.44
CA ALA A 119 4.06 -10.96 26.03
C ALA A 119 4.73 -10.40 27.30
N ALA A 120 5.38 -11.27 28.08
CA ALA A 120 6.16 -10.88 29.26
C ALA A 120 7.30 -9.88 28.95
N ASN A 121 7.80 -9.89 27.71
CA ASN A 121 8.89 -9.03 27.24
C ASN A 121 8.41 -7.71 26.62
N LEU A 122 7.10 -7.40 26.62
CA LEU A 122 6.52 -6.21 25.96
C LEU A 122 7.30 -4.91 26.27
N LYS A 123 7.56 -4.62 27.55
CA LYS A 123 8.27 -3.39 27.94
C LYS A 123 9.70 -3.33 27.38
N ALA A 124 10.38 -4.47 27.33
CA ALA A 124 11.73 -4.56 26.78
C ALA A 124 11.72 -4.41 25.26
N GLY A 125 10.77 -5.04 24.56
CA GLY A 125 10.56 -4.87 23.13
C GLY A 125 10.23 -3.43 22.74
N LEU A 126 9.38 -2.74 23.51
CA LEU A 126 9.06 -1.31 23.30
C LEU A 126 10.30 -0.42 23.47
N SER A 127 11.15 -0.73 24.46
CA SER A 127 12.42 -0.02 24.66
C SER A 127 13.38 -0.21 23.49
N LEU A 128 13.47 -1.44 22.96
CA LEU A 128 14.28 -1.75 21.78
C LEU A 128 13.78 -1.00 20.54
N MET A 129 12.47 -1.07 20.26
CA MET A 129 11.80 -0.37 19.16
C MET A 129 12.06 1.14 19.23
N ASN A 130 11.98 1.72 20.44
CA ASN A 130 12.28 3.11 20.69
C ASN A 130 13.73 3.50 20.35
N SER A 131 14.71 2.63 20.66
CA SER A 131 16.11 2.90 20.30
C SER A 131 16.32 2.88 18.79
N SER A 132 15.81 1.86 18.11
CA SER A 132 15.97 1.69 16.65
C SER A 132 15.26 2.77 15.85
N ILE A 133 14.03 3.18 16.23
CA ILE A 133 13.28 4.17 15.45
C ILE A 133 13.77 5.61 15.68
N ARG A 134 14.15 5.98 16.91
CA ARG A 134 14.50 7.37 17.25
C ARG A 134 15.96 7.68 17.05
N TYR A 135 16.81 6.67 17.26
CA TYR A 135 18.26 6.85 17.36
C TYR A 135 19.07 5.80 16.57
N PRO A 136 18.71 5.50 15.31
CA PRO A 136 19.57 4.70 14.44
C PRO A 136 20.92 5.41 14.25
N LYS A 137 21.99 4.61 14.09
CA LYS A 137 23.33 5.07 13.73
C LYS A 137 23.66 4.55 12.33
N PHE A 138 23.75 5.46 11.37
CA PHE A 138 24.14 5.11 10.00
C PHE A 138 25.66 5.06 9.89
N ILE A 139 26.24 3.94 10.31
CA ILE A 139 27.68 3.67 10.19
C ILE A 139 28.00 3.42 8.72
N LYS A 140 29.03 4.11 8.21
CA LYS A 140 29.35 4.11 6.78
C LYS A 140 29.70 2.70 6.27
N GLU A 141 30.45 1.95 7.07
CA GLU A 141 30.93 0.61 6.73
C GLU A 141 29.76 -0.38 6.68
N ASP A 142 28.89 -0.40 7.68
CA ASP A 142 27.68 -1.23 7.71
C ASP A 142 26.76 -0.91 6.54
N MET A 143 26.59 0.37 6.25
CA MET A 143 25.71 0.83 5.18
C MET A 143 26.26 0.45 3.79
N ALA A 144 27.58 0.49 3.58
CA ALA A 144 28.18 0.03 2.33
C ALA A 144 27.88 -1.46 2.05
N LEU A 145 27.83 -2.29 3.10
CA LEU A 145 27.43 -3.69 2.98
C LEU A 145 25.94 -3.83 2.66
N GLU A 146 25.08 -3.10 3.37
CA GLU A 146 23.63 -3.15 3.12
C GLU A 146 23.23 -2.59 1.76
N ASN A 147 23.95 -1.59 1.23
CA ASN A 147 23.73 -1.11 -0.15
C ASN A 147 23.86 -2.27 -1.16
N GLU A 148 24.89 -3.11 -1.01
CA GLU A 148 25.11 -4.27 -1.88
C GLU A 148 24.05 -5.36 -1.67
N VAL A 149 23.59 -5.57 -0.43
CA VAL A 149 22.50 -6.52 -0.12
C VAL A 149 21.21 -6.10 -0.81
N VAL A 150 20.78 -4.85 -0.62
CA VAL A 150 19.57 -4.30 -1.26
C VAL A 150 19.70 -4.31 -2.79
N ASN A 151 20.89 -3.99 -3.30
CA ASN A 151 21.18 -4.04 -4.73
C ASN A 151 21.05 -5.47 -5.29
N ALA A 152 21.54 -6.48 -4.56
CA ALA A 152 21.40 -7.89 -4.94
C ALA A 152 19.94 -8.36 -4.90
N GLU A 153 19.15 -7.87 -3.93
CA GLU A 153 17.70 -8.12 -3.91
C GLU A 153 17.02 -7.53 -5.14
N PHE A 154 17.36 -6.30 -5.52
CA PHE A 154 16.88 -5.71 -6.76
C PHE A 154 17.25 -6.61 -7.96
N THR A 155 18.51 -7.00 -8.13
CA THR A 155 18.91 -7.91 -9.22
C THR A 155 18.15 -9.25 -9.20
N ARG A 156 17.79 -9.77 -8.01
CA ARG A 156 16.92 -10.93 -7.89
C ARG A 156 15.50 -10.63 -8.41
N HIS A 157 14.92 -9.48 -8.11
CA HIS A 157 13.64 -9.05 -8.70
C HIS A 157 13.72 -8.94 -10.23
N GLU A 158 14.82 -8.38 -10.76
CA GLU A 158 15.03 -8.29 -12.21
C GLU A 158 15.10 -9.66 -12.90
N SER A 159 15.46 -10.71 -12.16
CA SER A 159 15.50 -12.08 -12.68
C SER A 159 14.11 -12.65 -12.95
N SER A 160 13.04 -12.06 -12.40
CA SER A 160 11.66 -12.42 -12.72
C SER A 160 11.36 -12.17 -14.20
N PRO A 161 10.73 -13.12 -14.92
CA PRO A 161 10.43 -12.94 -16.34
C PRO A 161 9.54 -11.73 -16.64
N ILE A 162 8.65 -11.35 -15.70
CA ILE A 162 7.68 -10.26 -15.88
C ILE A 162 8.20 -8.90 -15.43
N PHE A 163 9.38 -8.84 -14.81
CA PHE A 163 9.94 -7.59 -14.25
C PHE A 163 10.01 -6.49 -15.31
N ALA A 164 10.55 -6.78 -16.50
CA ALA A 164 10.70 -5.81 -17.58
C ALA A 164 9.34 -5.23 -18.03
N LEU A 165 8.27 -6.04 -18.02
CA LEU A 165 6.92 -5.58 -18.35
C LEU A 165 6.36 -4.65 -17.28
N MET A 166 6.49 -5.02 -15.99
CA MET A 166 6.02 -4.21 -14.87
C MET A 166 6.79 -2.89 -14.75
N GLU A 167 8.09 -2.93 -15.03
CA GLU A 167 8.98 -1.78 -15.03
C GLU A 167 8.62 -0.79 -16.14
N ALA A 168 8.48 -1.28 -17.38
CA ALA A 168 8.01 -0.48 -18.49
C ALA A 168 6.64 0.13 -18.19
N ASN A 169 5.68 -0.69 -17.73
CA ASN A 169 4.34 -0.22 -17.36
C ASN A 169 4.39 0.93 -16.36
N SER A 170 5.17 0.79 -15.31
CA SER A 170 5.28 1.81 -14.26
C SER A 170 5.84 3.12 -14.80
N ARG A 171 6.82 3.07 -15.70
CA ARG A 171 7.36 4.29 -16.35
C ARG A 171 6.31 4.98 -17.23
N HIS A 172 5.56 4.21 -18.01
CA HIS A 172 4.46 4.74 -18.84
C HIS A 172 3.32 5.31 -17.99
N MET A 173 2.94 4.63 -16.90
CA MET A 173 1.85 5.02 -16.01
C MET A 173 2.13 6.27 -15.18
N TRP A 174 3.37 6.43 -14.70
CA TRP A 174 3.71 7.42 -13.67
C TRP A 174 4.65 8.53 -14.15
N GLY A 175 5.25 8.37 -15.33
CA GLY A 175 6.06 9.38 -16.00
C GLY A 175 7.17 9.94 -15.10
N SER A 176 7.22 11.27 -14.97
CA SER A 176 8.24 11.95 -14.14
C SER A 176 8.14 11.69 -12.64
N ASN A 177 7.04 11.10 -12.16
CA ASN A 177 6.86 10.72 -10.76
C ASN A 177 7.02 9.21 -10.55
N TYR A 178 7.62 8.48 -11.50
CA TYR A 178 7.83 7.03 -11.40
C TYR A 178 8.53 6.59 -10.12
N SER A 179 9.54 7.34 -9.64
CA SER A 179 10.22 7.06 -8.37
C SER A 179 9.25 6.95 -7.19
N ARG A 180 8.09 7.62 -7.25
CA ARG A 180 7.04 7.60 -6.22
C ARG A 180 6.18 6.35 -6.19
N LYS A 181 6.41 5.43 -7.12
CA LYS A 181 5.74 4.13 -7.22
C LYS A 181 6.75 2.98 -7.34
N ASN A 182 8.04 3.30 -7.31
CA ASN A 182 9.12 2.34 -7.42
C ASN A 182 9.75 2.09 -6.06
N VAL A 183 9.21 1.11 -5.32
CA VAL A 183 9.69 0.78 -3.97
C VAL A 183 11.12 0.21 -3.97
N ILE A 184 11.45 -0.64 -4.94
CA ILE A 184 12.78 -1.29 -4.99
C ILE A 184 13.88 -0.28 -5.28
N GLY A 185 13.58 0.78 -6.04
CA GLY A 185 14.45 1.93 -6.23
C GLY A 185 15.31 1.90 -7.49
N SER A 186 16.43 2.62 -7.43
CA SER A 186 17.42 2.68 -8.51
C SER A 186 18.75 2.10 -8.04
N HIS A 187 19.34 1.18 -8.82
CA HIS A 187 20.66 0.62 -8.55
C HIS A 187 21.71 1.71 -8.24
N GLU A 188 21.76 2.76 -9.06
CA GLU A 188 22.71 3.87 -8.87
C GLU A 188 22.49 4.60 -7.53
N VAL A 189 21.24 4.88 -7.19
CA VAL A 189 20.89 5.64 -5.98
C VAL A 189 21.14 4.83 -4.71
N ILE A 190 20.84 3.53 -4.74
CA ILE A 190 21.07 2.60 -3.65
C ILE A 190 22.57 2.45 -3.39
N LEU A 191 23.35 2.16 -4.44
CA LEU A 191 24.79 1.97 -4.32
C LEU A 191 25.53 3.24 -3.87
N SER A 192 25.05 4.42 -4.28
CA SER A 192 25.63 5.72 -3.92
C SER A 192 25.03 6.34 -2.64
N ALA A 193 24.19 5.62 -1.90
CA ALA A 193 23.60 6.12 -0.67
C ALA A 193 24.66 6.54 0.36
N THR A 194 24.36 7.56 1.18
CA THR A 194 25.26 8.08 2.22
C THR A 194 24.53 8.18 3.56
N PRO A 195 25.25 8.13 4.71
CA PRO A 195 24.66 8.41 6.02
C PRO A 195 23.90 9.73 6.07
N ALA A 196 24.40 10.77 5.40
CA ALA A 196 23.75 12.07 5.32
C ALA A 196 22.37 12.01 4.62
N LYS A 197 22.21 11.18 3.59
CA LYS A 197 20.88 10.95 2.97
C LYS A 197 19.94 10.26 3.96
N MET A 198 20.40 9.24 4.69
CA MET A 198 19.58 8.57 5.72
C MET A 198 19.17 9.51 6.85
N ASP A 199 20.09 10.35 7.32
CA ASP A 199 19.79 11.40 8.30
C ASP A 199 18.74 12.39 7.78
N SER A 200 18.81 12.75 6.49
CA SER A 200 17.81 13.64 5.89
C SER A 200 16.41 13.01 5.87
N ILE A 201 16.30 11.71 5.57
CA ILE A 201 15.04 10.94 5.59
C ILE A 201 14.50 10.89 7.03
N LYS A 202 15.34 10.49 7.99
CA LYS A 202 15.02 10.44 9.42
C LYS A 202 14.46 11.78 9.91
N ASN A 203 15.19 12.86 9.67
CA ASN A 203 14.84 14.19 10.15
C ASN A 203 13.60 14.78 9.46
N LYS A 204 13.20 14.22 8.31
CA LYS A 204 12.01 14.64 7.58
C LYS A 204 10.76 13.87 8.03
N TYR A 205 10.85 12.54 8.16
CA TYR A 205 9.66 11.70 8.28
C TYR A 205 9.53 10.91 9.59
N TYR A 206 10.61 10.67 10.33
CA TYR A 206 10.60 9.79 11.52
C TYR A 206 10.36 10.61 12.80
N TRP A 207 9.09 10.93 13.03
CA TRP A 207 8.61 11.75 14.14
C TRP A 207 7.33 11.16 14.73
N PRO A 208 7.04 11.35 16.04
CA PRO A 208 5.88 10.73 16.66
C PRO A 208 4.57 11.18 16.01
N ASN A 209 4.47 12.45 15.61
CA ASN A 209 3.32 13.01 14.91
C ASN A 209 3.23 12.65 13.42
N ASN A 210 4.12 11.78 12.92
CA ASN A 210 4.06 11.15 11.60
C ASN A 210 4.18 9.61 11.71
N SER A 211 3.90 9.05 12.89
CA SER A 211 4.03 7.62 13.17
C SER A 211 2.80 7.08 13.92
N VAL A 212 2.58 5.78 13.79
CA VAL A 212 1.65 5.01 14.62
C VAL A 212 2.39 3.83 15.25
N LEU A 213 2.13 3.59 16.53
CA LEU A 213 2.55 2.40 17.25
C LEU A 213 1.36 1.46 17.40
N VAL A 214 1.42 0.30 16.78
CA VAL A 214 0.44 -0.77 16.93
C VAL A 214 0.99 -1.84 17.87
N ILE A 215 0.22 -2.24 18.88
CA ILE A 215 0.55 -3.34 19.79
C ILE A 215 -0.58 -4.36 19.71
N ALA A 216 -0.32 -5.55 19.19
CA ALA A 216 -1.33 -6.57 18.99
C ALA A 216 -0.95 -7.88 19.70
N GLY A 217 -1.82 -8.44 20.55
CA GLY A 217 -1.58 -9.73 21.24
C GLY A 217 -2.00 -9.76 22.70
N ASP A 218 -1.37 -10.63 23.49
CA ASP A 218 -1.74 -10.89 24.88
C ASP A 218 -1.23 -9.76 25.79
N VAL A 219 -2.00 -8.68 25.83
CA VAL A 219 -1.62 -7.48 26.58
C VAL A 219 -2.73 -7.02 27.52
N LYS A 220 -2.31 -6.44 28.65
CA LYS A 220 -3.16 -5.61 29.50
C LYS A 220 -3.08 -4.18 28.98
N VAL A 221 -4.22 -3.65 28.56
CA VAL A 221 -4.33 -2.34 27.89
C VAL A 221 -3.71 -1.22 28.73
N ASP A 222 -4.01 -1.16 30.03
CA ASP A 222 -3.49 -0.13 30.93
C ASP A 222 -1.96 -0.22 31.10
N ASP A 223 -1.42 -1.44 31.25
CA ASP A 223 0.02 -1.66 31.36
C ASP A 223 0.73 -1.24 30.06
N ALA A 224 0.19 -1.65 28.91
CA ALA A 224 0.74 -1.31 27.60
C ALA A 224 0.73 0.21 27.37
N PHE A 225 -0.37 0.91 27.62
CA PHE A 225 -0.40 2.37 27.54
C PHE A 225 0.54 3.02 28.56
N GLY A 226 0.68 2.47 29.76
CA GLY A 226 1.65 2.93 30.76
C GLY A 226 3.10 2.81 30.29
N TYR A 227 3.47 1.68 29.69
CA TYR A 227 4.81 1.49 29.11
C TYR A 227 5.05 2.43 27.93
N VAL A 228 4.06 2.60 27.05
CA VAL A 228 4.16 3.48 25.90
C VAL A 228 4.33 4.94 26.33
N ASP A 229 3.56 5.40 27.32
CA ASP A 229 3.69 6.74 27.88
C ASP A 229 5.08 6.94 28.49
N TYR A 230 5.55 5.98 29.29
CA TYR A 230 6.88 6.02 29.91
C TYR A 230 8.02 6.10 28.87
N ILE A 231 7.95 5.32 27.78
CA ILE A 231 9.03 5.18 26.80
C ILE A 231 8.99 6.30 25.75
N PHE A 232 7.81 6.62 25.23
CA PHE A 232 7.67 7.45 24.03
C PHE A 232 7.24 8.89 24.30
N SER A 233 6.73 9.26 25.50
CA SER A 233 6.31 10.64 25.79
C SER A 233 7.42 11.68 25.59
N GLY A 234 8.68 11.29 25.83
CA GLY A 234 9.87 12.12 25.60
C GLY A 234 10.29 12.26 24.13
N TRP A 235 9.66 11.56 23.18
CA TRP A 235 9.91 11.73 21.75
C TRP A 235 9.29 13.05 21.30
N LYS A 236 10.13 14.03 20.98
CA LYS A 236 9.66 15.36 20.57
C LYS A 236 8.99 15.28 19.19
N PRO A 237 7.81 15.92 18.99
CA PRO A 237 7.19 16.01 17.67
C PRO A 237 8.01 16.89 16.72
N SER A 238 7.85 16.65 15.42
CA SER A 238 8.26 17.64 14.42
C SER A 238 7.41 18.89 14.57
N LYS A 239 8.05 20.06 14.50
CA LYS A 239 7.37 21.36 14.45
C LYS A 239 6.79 21.67 13.06
N VAL A 240 7.10 20.84 12.08
CA VAL A 240 6.78 21.05 10.67
C VAL A 240 6.13 19.78 10.14
N ASP A 241 4.96 19.91 9.52
CA ASP A 241 4.36 18.83 8.75
C ASP A 241 5.18 18.63 7.45
N PRO A 242 5.82 17.46 7.25
CA PRO A 242 6.65 17.23 6.08
C PRO A 242 5.86 17.28 4.77
N PHE A 243 4.56 16.95 4.77
CA PHE A 243 3.74 16.94 3.57
C PHE A 243 3.17 18.31 3.22
N VAL A 244 3.18 19.26 4.16
CA VAL A 244 2.89 20.68 3.86
C VAL A 244 4.14 21.39 3.37
N LYS A 245 5.29 21.18 4.03
CA LYS A 245 6.55 21.83 3.64
C LYS A 245 7.10 21.28 2.32
N TRP A 246 6.93 19.99 2.08
CA TRP A 246 7.38 19.30 0.87
C TRP A 246 6.22 18.48 0.30
N PRO A 247 5.25 19.13 -0.37
CA PRO A 247 4.06 18.46 -0.87
C PRO A 247 4.41 17.36 -1.86
N ILE A 248 3.66 16.26 -1.78
CA ILE A 248 3.75 15.17 -2.74
C ILE A 248 3.07 15.64 -4.03
N PRO A 249 3.75 15.61 -5.19
CA PRO A 249 3.15 16.02 -6.45
C PRO A 249 2.08 15.03 -6.91
N GLU A 250 1.00 15.54 -7.48
CA GLU A 250 -0.02 14.71 -8.14
C GLU A 250 0.54 14.03 -9.39
N PHE A 251 0.01 12.85 -9.72
CA PHE A 251 0.31 12.18 -10.98
C PHE A 251 -0.44 12.86 -12.12
N LYS A 252 0.26 13.15 -13.22
CA LYS A 252 -0.37 13.73 -14.41
C LYS A 252 -1.28 12.67 -15.03
N PRO A 253 -2.56 12.98 -15.30
CA PRO A 253 -3.46 12.02 -15.94
C PRO A 253 -2.91 11.55 -17.29
N LEU A 254 -3.17 10.28 -17.61
CA LEU A 254 -2.97 9.78 -18.97
C LEU A 254 -3.89 10.54 -19.93
N THR A 255 -3.36 10.94 -21.09
CA THR A 255 -4.10 11.77 -22.07
C THR A 255 -4.58 10.99 -23.30
N LYS A 256 -4.00 9.81 -23.53
CA LYS A 256 -4.33 8.90 -24.61
C LYS A 256 -3.92 7.48 -24.22
N ASN A 257 -4.43 6.49 -24.94
CA ASN A 257 -3.93 5.13 -24.79
C ASN A 257 -2.46 5.08 -25.24
N ASP A 258 -1.63 4.46 -24.42
CA ASP A 258 -0.20 4.29 -24.67
C ASP A 258 0.12 2.80 -24.79
N TYR A 259 0.79 2.41 -25.86
CA TYR A 259 1.07 1.01 -26.18
C TYR A 259 2.57 0.81 -26.31
N TYR A 260 3.07 -0.26 -25.73
CA TYR A 260 4.49 -0.61 -25.81
C TYR A 260 4.68 -2.12 -25.87
N LEU A 261 5.76 -2.54 -26.52
CA LEU A 261 6.17 -3.93 -26.63
C LEU A 261 7.43 -4.14 -25.80
N VAL A 262 7.48 -5.25 -25.08
CA VAL A 262 8.64 -5.63 -24.27
C VAL A 262 9.18 -6.96 -24.79
N GLU A 263 10.44 -6.96 -25.20
CA GLU A 263 11.12 -8.18 -25.60
C GLU A 263 11.78 -8.82 -24.37
N SER A 264 11.49 -10.09 -24.10
CA SER A 264 12.11 -10.82 -22.99
C SER A 264 12.28 -12.29 -23.34
N ASN A 265 13.53 -12.77 -23.32
CA ASN A 265 13.85 -14.18 -23.54
C ASN A 265 13.83 -15.01 -22.22
N LYS A 266 13.36 -14.42 -21.11
CA LYS A 266 13.31 -15.08 -19.79
C LYS A 266 12.10 -16.01 -19.62
N SER A 267 11.09 -15.90 -20.47
CA SER A 267 9.93 -16.78 -20.49
C SER A 267 9.40 -16.94 -21.91
N PRO A 268 8.99 -18.16 -22.32
CA PRO A 268 8.29 -18.38 -23.59
C PRO A 268 6.80 -18.00 -23.53
N VAL A 269 6.29 -17.65 -22.34
CA VAL A 269 4.89 -17.30 -22.12
C VAL A 269 4.71 -15.79 -22.32
N PRO A 270 3.83 -15.37 -23.25
CA PRO A 270 3.50 -13.97 -23.45
C PRO A 270 2.63 -13.41 -22.32
N TYR A 271 2.76 -12.11 -22.06
CA TYR A 271 1.94 -11.39 -21.08
C TYR A 271 1.45 -10.06 -21.65
N MET A 272 0.17 -9.76 -21.44
CA MET A 272 -0.42 -8.44 -21.65
C MET A 272 -0.72 -7.78 -20.31
N LEU A 273 -0.37 -6.51 -20.17
CA LEU A 273 -0.69 -5.71 -18.99
C LEU A 273 -1.38 -4.43 -19.43
N PHE A 274 -2.64 -4.26 -19.04
CA PHE A 274 -3.39 -3.02 -19.19
C PHE A 274 -3.46 -2.32 -17.84
N SER A 275 -3.22 -1.01 -17.80
CA SER A 275 -3.20 -0.24 -16.54
C SER A 275 -3.88 1.12 -16.67
N TRP A 276 -4.66 1.49 -15.67
CA TRP A 276 -5.36 2.78 -15.56
C TRP A 276 -5.02 3.48 -14.24
N HIS A 277 -5.15 4.81 -14.21
CA HIS A 277 -5.25 5.54 -12.95
C HIS A 277 -6.63 5.28 -12.36
N GLY A 278 -6.67 4.73 -11.15
CA GLY A 278 -7.88 4.42 -10.40
C GLY A 278 -8.21 5.46 -9.32
N PRO A 279 -9.25 5.19 -8.52
CA PRO A 279 -9.63 6.04 -7.41
C PRO A 279 -8.57 6.03 -6.30
N ASP A 280 -8.59 7.07 -5.47
CA ASP A 280 -7.71 7.23 -4.32
C ASP A 280 -8.49 7.65 -3.07
N THR A 281 -7.87 7.47 -1.91
CA THR A 281 -8.52 7.68 -0.61
C THR A 281 -8.60 9.15 -0.18
N ARG A 282 -8.17 10.09 -1.03
CA ARG A 282 -8.31 11.54 -0.80
C ARG A 282 -9.48 12.13 -1.57
N ASN A 283 -9.71 11.62 -2.77
CA ASN A 283 -10.57 12.27 -3.76
C ASN A 283 -11.82 11.46 -4.11
N ASP A 284 -11.80 10.12 -3.97
CA ASP A 284 -12.95 9.27 -4.31
C ASP A 284 -12.99 7.97 -3.51
N ILE A 285 -13.22 8.09 -2.20
CA ILE A 285 -13.36 6.95 -1.28
C ILE A 285 -14.47 5.98 -1.71
N PRO A 286 -15.70 6.40 -2.08
CA PRO A 286 -16.73 5.44 -2.48
C PRO A 286 -16.32 4.55 -3.66
N ALA A 287 -15.59 5.11 -4.63
CA ALA A 287 -15.11 4.33 -5.78
C ALA A 287 -14.01 3.32 -5.41
N THR A 288 -13.26 3.49 -4.31
CA THR A 288 -12.27 2.49 -3.88
C THR A 288 -12.96 1.19 -3.44
N TYR A 289 -14.09 1.29 -2.72
CA TYR A 289 -14.90 0.12 -2.36
C TYR A 289 -15.52 -0.53 -3.59
N ALA A 290 -16.03 0.27 -4.54
CA ALA A 290 -16.57 -0.25 -5.79
C ALA A 290 -15.51 -0.98 -6.62
N ALA A 291 -14.27 -0.48 -6.61
CA ALA A 291 -13.13 -1.09 -7.30
C ALA A 291 -12.77 -2.46 -6.73
N ASP A 292 -12.74 -2.61 -5.40
CA ASP A 292 -12.50 -3.90 -4.73
C ASP A 292 -13.60 -4.93 -5.09
N VAL A 293 -14.88 -4.52 -4.98
CA VAL A 293 -16.02 -5.39 -5.31
C VAL A 293 -16.01 -5.79 -6.78
N PHE A 294 -15.79 -4.83 -7.69
CA PHE A 294 -15.72 -5.10 -9.12
C PHE A 294 -14.60 -6.08 -9.46
N SER A 295 -13.38 -5.81 -8.98
CA SER A 295 -12.19 -6.63 -9.24
C SER A 295 -12.39 -8.06 -8.71
N PHE A 296 -12.97 -8.19 -7.51
CA PHE A 296 -13.31 -9.50 -6.95
C PHE A 296 -14.27 -10.28 -7.85
N ILE A 297 -15.36 -9.65 -8.33
CA ILE A 297 -16.38 -10.33 -9.16
C ILE A 297 -15.77 -10.83 -10.47
N VAL A 298 -15.03 -9.98 -11.19
CA VAL A 298 -14.50 -10.35 -12.50
C VAL A 298 -13.42 -11.43 -12.42
N ASN A 299 -12.72 -11.55 -11.29
CA ASN A 299 -11.72 -12.60 -11.07
C ASN A 299 -12.31 -13.97 -10.71
N GLN A 300 -13.61 -14.08 -10.38
CA GLN A 300 -14.20 -15.37 -10.06
C GLN A 300 -14.28 -16.29 -11.29
N ASN A 301 -13.99 -17.58 -11.14
CA ASN A 301 -14.03 -18.57 -12.24
C ASN A 301 -15.35 -18.60 -13.04
N GLY A 302 -16.48 -18.23 -12.41
CA GLY A 302 -17.78 -18.14 -13.04
C GLY A 302 -18.08 -16.80 -13.74
N SER A 303 -17.16 -15.84 -13.74
CA SER A 303 -17.35 -14.52 -14.34
C SER A 303 -17.36 -14.60 -15.87
N LYS A 304 -18.06 -13.67 -16.55
CA LYS A 304 -18.08 -13.60 -18.01
C LYS A 304 -16.66 -13.48 -18.60
N MET A 305 -15.77 -12.73 -17.93
CA MET A 305 -14.36 -12.57 -18.32
C MET A 305 -13.60 -13.90 -18.26
N LYS A 306 -13.67 -14.63 -17.13
CA LYS A 306 -12.97 -15.92 -16.98
C LYS A 306 -13.52 -16.96 -17.96
N GLN A 307 -14.83 -16.97 -18.22
CA GLN A 307 -15.42 -17.84 -19.24
C GLN A 307 -14.89 -17.49 -20.65
N ALA A 308 -14.85 -16.20 -20.99
CA ALA A 308 -14.44 -15.73 -22.31
C ALA A 308 -12.95 -15.91 -22.58
N LEU A 309 -12.08 -15.76 -21.59
CA LEU A 309 -10.63 -15.81 -21.75
C LEU A 309 -10.03 -17.17 -21.38
N ILE A 310 -10.39 -17.72 -20.21
CA ILE A 310 -9.76 -18.93 -19.67
C ILE A 310 -10.45 -20.19 -20.20
N ASN A 311 -11.77 -20.30 -20.03
CA ASN A 311 -12.48 -21.53 -20.40
C ASN A 311 -12.55 -21.76 -21.92
N SER A 312 -12.44 -20.69 -22.72
CA SER A 312 -12.30 -20.76 -24.18
C SER A 312 -10.89 -21.18 -24.64
N GLY A 313 -9.91 -21.19 -23.72
CA GLY A 313 -8.51 -21.49 -24.00
C GLY A 313 -7.74 -20.37 -24.71
N LEU A 314 -8.19 -19.12 -24.59
CA LEU A 314 -7.50 -17.93 -25.12
C LEU A 314 -6.37 -17.44 -24.19
N ALA A 315 -6.50 -17.66 -22.88
CA ALA A 315 -5.51 -17.29 -21.88
C ALA A 315 -5.39 -18.36 -20.78
N GLN A 316 -4.24 -18.40 -20.14
CA GLN A 316 -3.95 -19.23 -18.95
C GLN A 316 -4.30 -18.49 -17.66
N GLU A 317 -4.06 -17.18 -17.64
CA GLU A 317 -4.33 -16.28 -16.52
C GLU A 317 -4.94 -14.97 -17.05
N ALA A 318 -5.79 -14.33 -16.25
CA ALA A 318 -6.49 -13.10 -16.61
C ALA A 318 -7.07 -12.48 -15.34
N ASP A 319 -6.37 -11.53 -14.73
CA ASP A 319 -6.68 -11.04 -13.39
C ASP A 319 -6.70 -9.53 -13.35
N VAL A 320 -7.79 -8.98 -12.80
CA VAL A 320 -7.98 -7.55 -12.55
C VAL A 320 -7.58 -7.25 -11.11
N ASN A 321 -6.71 -6.28 -10.92
CA ASN A 321 -6.32 -5.81 -9.60
C ASN A 321 -6.62 -4.33 -9.45
N TYR A 322 -7.03 -3.93 -8.25
CA TYR A 322 -7.03 -2.54 -7.80
C TYR A 322 -6.20 -2.47 -6.52
N TYR A 323 -5.28 -1.51 -6.46
CA TYR A 323 -4.47 -1.30 -5.27
C TYR A 323 -4.78 0.05 -4.64
N THR A 324 -5.45 0.01 -3.50
CA THR A 324 -5.87 1.22 -2.78
C THR A 324 -4.66 2.00 -2.28
N GLN A 325 -4.57 3.27 -2.66
CA GLN A 325 -3.52 4.19 -2.24
C GLN A 325 -4.10 5.58 -1.98
N LYS A 326 -3.39 6.38 -1.18
CA LYS A 326 -3.71 7.77 -0.90
C LYS A 326 -3.46 8.67 -2.10
N TYR A 327 -2.39 8.40 -2.86
CA TYR A 327 -2.05 9.10 -4.09
C TYR A 327 -2.25 8.16 -5.27
N THR A 328 -3.38 8.29 -5.98
CA THR A 328 -3.76 7.52 -7.19
C THR A 328 -3.48 6.01 -7.10
N GLY A 329 -4.50 5.21 -6.78
CA GLY A 329 -4.40 3.75 -6.81
C GLY A 329 -4.39 3.22 -8.25
N PRO A 330 -3.48 2.30 -8.66
CA PRO A 330 -3.53 1.70 -9.98
C PRO A 330 -4.64 0.67 -10.09
N ILE A 331 -5.25 0.61 -11.28
CA ILE A 331 -6.05 -0.52 -11.73
C ILE A 331 -5.20 -1.24 -12.78
N SER A 332 -5.10 -2.56 -12.70
CA SER A 332 -4.40 -3.36 -13.71
C SER A 332 -5.22 -4.56 -14.15
N LEU A 333 -5.07 -4.96 -15.41
CA LEU A 333 -5.51 -6.24 -15.95
C LEU A 333 -4.28 -6.94 -16.53
N MET A 334 -3.85 -8.02 -15.86
CA MET A 334 -2.78 -8.90 -16.33
C MET A 334 -3.38 -10.10 -17.03
N VAL A 335 -2.93 -10.42 -18.24
CA VAL A 335 -3.40 -11.57 -19.02
C VAL A 335 -2.20 -12.35 -19.54
N SER A 336 -2.21 -13.67 -19.36
CA SER A 336 -1.25 -14.59 -19.96
C SER A 336 -1.90 -15.30 -21.15
N PRO A 337 -1.80 -14.76 -22.39
CA PRO A 337 -2.41 -15.38 -23.56
C PRO A 337 -1.82 -16.75 -23.90
N ASN A 338 -2.63 -17.59 -24.55
CA ASN A 338 -2.13 -18.76 -25.26
C ASN A 338 -1.20 -18.27 -26.40
N PRO A 339 0.07 -18.74 -26.48
CA PRO A 339 1.03 -18.29 -27.49
C PRO A 339 0.54 -18.44 -28.94
N ALA A 340 -0.34 -19.39 -29.21
CA ALA A 340 -0.90 -19.61 -30.55
C ALA A 340 -2.11 -18.72 -30.88
N LYS A 341 -2.66 -17.98 -29.90
CA LYS A 341 -3.90 -17.20 -30.02
C LYS A 341 -3.77 -15.78 -29.46
N VAL A 342 -2.57 -15.19 -29.51
CA VAL A 342 -2.26 -13.90 -28.87
C VAL A 342 -3.16 -12.78 -29.39
N LYS A 343 -3.38 -12.71 -30.71
CA LYS A 343 -4.24 -11.70 -31.32
C LYS A 343 -5.71 -11.91 -30.94
N GLU A 344 -6.21 -13.14 -31.03
CA GLU A 344 -7.60 -13.46 -30.68
C GLU A 344 -7.86 -13.17 -29.19
N CYS A 345 -6.88 -13.47 -28.33
CA CYS A 345 -6.95 -13.14 -26.91
C CYS A 345 -6.99 -11.63 -26.69
N TYR A 346 -6.12 -10.86 -27.36
CA TYR A 346 -6.14 -9.39 -27.28
C TYR A 346 -7.48 -8.80 -27.72
N ASP A 347 -8.02 -9.26 -28.85
CA ASP A 347 -9.32 -8.82 -29.36
C ASP A 347 -10.44 -9.14 -28.36
N GLU A 348 -10.42 -10.32 -27.73
CA GLU A 348 -11.39 -10.70 -26.70
C GLU A 348 -11.21 -9.89 -25.41
N VAL A 349 -9.98 -9.56 -25.00
CA VAL A 349 -9.71 -8.69 -23.85
C VAL A 349 -10.36 -7.31 -24.05
N LEU A 350 -10.11 -6.67 -25.19
CA LEU A 350 -10.71 -5.37 -25.50
C LEU A 350 -12.24 -5.44 -25.55
N LYS A 351 -12.78 -6.54 -26.10
CA LYS A 351 -14.21 -6.80 -26.10
C LYS A 351 -14.74 -6.90 -24.67
N GLN A 352 -14.12 -7.68 -23.78
CA GLN A 352 -14.57 -7.80 -22.39
C GLN A 352 -14.54 -6.45 -21.67
N ILE A 353 -13.46 -5.66 -21.81
CA ILE A 353 -13.36 -4.30 -21.23
C ILE A 353 -14.52 -3.42 -21.71
N SER A 354 -14.87 -3.45 -23.00
CA SER A 354 -15.98 -2.66 -23.55
C SER A 354 -17.36 -3.01 -22.97
N LEU A 355 -17.51 -4.28 -22.52
CA LEU A 355 -18.74 -4.86 -21.98
C LEU A 355 -18.88 -4.68 -20.45
N TRP A 356 -17.81 -4.38 -19.72
CA TRP A 356 -17.83 -4.25 -18.25
C TRP A 356 -18.83 -3.22 -17.71
N ALA A 357 -19.12 -2.24 -18.55
CA ALA A 357 -20.06 -1.15 -18.34
C ALA A 357 -21.52 -1.49 -18.68
N ASN A 358 -21.80 -2.70 -19.17
CA ASN A 358 -23.16 -3.10 -19.52
C ASN A 358 -23.90 -3.55 -18.26
N GLU A 359 -25.17 -3.14 -18.13
CA GLU A 359 -25.98 -3.45 -16.95
C GLU A 359 -26.12 -4.95 -16.69
N ASP A 360 -26.13 -5.77 -17.73
CA ASP A 360 -26.28 -7.23 -17.65
C ASP A 360 -24.94 -7.97 -17.47
N TYR A 361 -23.79 -7.27 -17.49
CA TYR A 361 -22.48 -7.92 -17.43
C TYR A 361 -22.26 -8.63 -16.08
N LEU A 362 -22.67 -7.99 -14.99
CA LEU A 362 -22.67 -8.54 -13.63
C LEU A 362 -24.09 -8.98 -13.25
N SER A 363 -24.27 -10.13 -12.60
CA SER A 363 -25.57 -10.53 -12.04
C SER A 363 -25.72 -10.09 -10.57
N ASP A 364 -26.95 -9.90 -10.09
CA ASP A 364 -27.18 -9.54 -8.67
C ASP A 364 -26.62 -10.61 -7.72
N LEU A 365 -26.72 -11.88 -8.11
CA LEU A 365 -26.14 -12.99 -7.35
C LEU A 365 -24.61 -12.89 -7.24
N GLN A 366 -23.92 -12.45 -8.29
CA GLN A 366 -22.47 -12.23 -8.24
C GLN A 366 -22.10 -11.07 -7.33
N ILE A 367 -22.86 -9.97 -7.37
CA ILE A 367 -22.64 -8.79 -6.52
C ILE A 367 -22.80 -9.17 -5.05
N GLU A 368 -23.92 -9.79 -4.68
CA GLU A 368 -24.19 -10.18 -3.29
C GLU A 368 -23.19 -11.24 -2.79
N ARG A 369 -22.81 -12.20 -3.64
CA ARG A 369 -21.77 -13.19 -3.30
C ARG A 369 -20.41 -12.53 -3.07
N ALA A 370 -20.02 -11.57 -3.90
CA ALA A 370 -18.74 -10.88 -3.78
C ALA A 370 -18.62 -10.11 -2.47
N LYS A 371 -19.65 -9.32 -2.11
CA LYS A 371 -19.70 -8.61 -0.83
C LYS A 371 -19.52 -9.54 0.37
N ARG A 372 -20.23 -10.68 0.36
CA ARG A 372 -20.12 -11.68 1.41
C ARG A 372 -18.72 -12.29 1.50
N LEU A 373 -18.14 -12.68 0.36
CA LEU A 373 -16.81 -13.30 0.35
C LEU A 373 -15.70 -12.32 0.72
N LEU A 374 -15.77 -11.07 0.27
CA LEU A 374 -14.87 -10.00 0.70
C LEU A 374 -14.96 -9.77 2.22
N SER A 375 -16.18 -9.81 2.78
CA SER A 375 -16.36 -9.70 4.24
C SER A 375 -15.71 -10.88 4.98
N ILE A 376 -15.81 -12.10 4.45
CA ILE A 376 -15.13 -13.28 5.02
C ILE A 376 -13.61 -13.13 4.93
N GLU A 377 -13.06 -12.74 3.78
CA GLU A 377 -11.62 -12.53 3.60
C GLU A 377 -11.08 -11.47 4.58
N GLN A 378 -11.87 -10.43 4.87
CA GLN A 378 -11.50 -9.42 5.87
C GLN A 378 -11.45 -9.98 7.30
N VAL A 379 -12.27 -10.98 7.63
CA VAL A 379 -12.21 -11.67 8.93
C VAL A 379 -10.98 -12.58 8.97
N GLU A 380 -10.74 -13.37 7.93
CA GLU A 380 -9.58 -14.28 7.81
C GLU A 380 -8.26 -13.51 7.95
N ARG A 381 -8.15 -12.33 7.32
CA ARG A 381 -6.96 -11.46 7.43
C ARG A 381 -6.67 -10.94 8.85
N ARG A 382 -7.62 -11.08 9.80
CA ARG A 382 -7.46 -10.66 11.21
C ARG A 382 -7.13 -11.81 12.14
N GLU A 383 -7.14 -13.06 11.65
CA GLU A 383 -6.92 -14.26 12.48
C GLU A 383 -5.48 -14.35 12.98
N VAL A 384 -4.51 -13.87 12.19
CA VAL A 384 -3.12 -13.78 12.60
C VAL A 384 -2.88 -12.40 13.18
N THR A 385 -2.56 -12.35 14.48
CA THR A 385 -2.40 -11.11 15.25
C THR A 385 -1.37 -10.14 14.63
N SER A 386 -0.25 -10.65 14.09
CA SER A 386 0.76 -9.83 13.42
C SER A 386 0.26 -9.24 12.10
N ASP A 387 -0.43 -10.04 11.28
CA ASP A 387 -1.00 -9.59 10.01
C ASP A 387 -2.06 -8.50 10.24
N TYR A 388 -2.80 -8.60 11.35
CA TYR A 388 -3.74 -7.56 11.72
C TYR A 388 -3.02 -6.24 12.07
N ALA A 389 -1.89 -6.28 12.75
CA ALA A 389 -1.08 -5.08 13.00
C ALA A 389 -0.65 -4.42 11.67
N HIS A 390 -0.10 -5.22 10.75
CA HIS A 390 0.32 -4.76 9.41
C HIS A 390 -0.83 -4.15 8.60
N LEU A 391 -2.02 -4.78 8.67
CA LEU A 391 -3.23 -4.29 8.01
C LEU A 391 -3.63 -2.92 8.56
N LEU A 392 -3.59 -2.74 9.88
CA LEU A 392 -3.96 -1.48 10.54
C LEU A 392 -2.99 -0.35 10.21
N SER A 393 -1.69 -0.61 10.22
CA SER A 393 -0.69 0.40 9.88
C SER A 393 -0.73 0.79 8.40
N PHE A 394 -0.96 -0.17 7.50
CA PHE A 394 -1.21 0.08 6.09
C PHE A 394 -2.40 1.04 5.90
N TRP A 395 -3.57 0.71 6.46
CA TRP A 395 -4.76 1.56 6.31
C TRP A 395 -4.60 2.92 6.99
N TRP A 396 -3.91 3.00 8.12
CA TRP A 396 -3.60 4.27 8.77
C TRP A 396 -2.78 5.21 7.88
N ALA A 397 -1.88 4.67 7.07
CA ALA A 397 -1.02 5.43 6.17
C ALA A 397 -1.71 5.76 4.84
N SER A 398 -2.24 4.74 4.17
CA SER A 398 -2.81 4.82 2.82
C SER A 398 -4.25 5.31 2.77
N ALA A 399 -4.93 5.36 3.91
CA ALA A 399 -6.30 5.85 4.03
C ALA A 399 -6.49 6.51 5.40
N SER A 400 -7.29 5.87 6.25
CA SER A 400 -7.39 6.12 7.68
C SER A 400 -7.82 4.84 8.39
N ILE A 401 -7.65 4.78 9.71
CA ILE A 401 -8.28 3.71 10.50
C ILE A 401 -9.82 3.78 10.38
N ASP A 402 -10.39 4.97 10.19
CA ASP A 402 -11.84 5.12 10.02
C ASP A 402 -12.33 4.43 8.75
N TYR A 403 -11.60 4.62 7.65
CA TYR A 403 -11.82 3.90 6.38
C TYR A 403 -11.85 2.39 6.61
N TYR A 404 -10.87 1.87 7.35
CA TYR A 404 -10.79 0.44 7.66
C TYR A 404 -11.95 -0.05 8.52
N THR A 405 -12.27 0.66 9.61
CA THR A 405 -13.35 0.25 10.53
C THR A 405 -14.74 0.28 9.91
N HIS A 406 -14.95 1.07 8.85
CA HIS A 406 -16.21 1.11 8.10
C HIS A 406 -16.14 0.31 6.79
N TYR A 407 -15.00 -0.30 6.45
CA TYR A 407 -14.78 -0.97 5.16
C TYR A 407 -15.88 -2.00 4.85
N GLU A 408 -16.16 -2.90 5.80
CA GLU A 408 -17.20 -3.93 5.62
C GLU A 408 -18.59 -3.32 5.42
N GLU A 409 -18.93 -2.29 6.18
CA GLU A 409 -20.22 -1.61 6.07
C GLU A 409 -20.36 -0.92 4.70
N GLU A 410 -19.32 -0.23 4.24
CA GLU A 410 -19.32 0.48 2.97
C GLU A 410 -19.28 -0.47 1.76
N VAL A 411 -18.50 -1.55 1.81
CA VAL A 411 -18.50 -2.61 0.79
C VAL A 411 -19.90 -3.23 0.65
N ASN A 412 -20.59 -3.49 1.76
CA ASN A 412 -21.94 -4.06 1.72
C ASN A 412 -22.98 -3.10 1.10
N LYS A 413 -22.76 -1.77 1.20
CA LYS A 413 -23.60 -0.74 0.58
C LYS A 413 -23.39 -0.59 -0.93
N VAL A 414 -22.27 -1.07 -1.49
CA VAL A 414 -21.97 -0.94 -2.92
C VAL A 414 -23.12 -1.47 -3.78
N THR A 415 -23.65 -0.62 -4.65
CA THR A 415 -24.76 -0.98 -5.55
C THR A 415 -24.24 -1.31 -6.95
N ARG A 416 -25.09 -1.93 -7.77
CA ARG A 416 -24.84 -2.10 -9.21
C ARG A 416 -24.47 -0.78 -9.88
N LYS A 417 -25.17 0.31 -9.53
CA LYS A 417 -24.91 1.64 -10.09
C LYS A 417 -23.49 2.10 -9.77
N ASP A 418 -23.03 1.88 -8.54
CA ASP A 418 -21.67 2.29 -8.14
C ASP A 418 -20.59 1.50 -8.91
N LEU A 419 -20.83 0.21 -9.16
CA LEU A 419 -19.92 -0.61 -9.99
C LEU A 419 -19.86 -0.13 -11.44
N LEU A 420 -21.00 0.22 -12.03
CA LEU A 420 -21.06 0.79 -13.37
C LEU A 420 -20.40 2.16 -13.43
N ASP A 421 -20.70 3.05 -12.46
CA ASP A 421 -20.08 4.37 -12.39
C ASP A 421 -18.56 4.28 -12.22
N TYR A 422 -18.06 3.34 -11.43
CA TYR A 422 -16.63 3.05 -11.30
C TYR A 422 -16.00 2.68 -12.64
N VAL A 423 -16.56 1.69 -13.35
CA VAL A 423 -16.07 1.26 -14.67
C VAL A 423 -16.09 2.43 -15.66
N GLN A 424 -17.19 3.19 -15.72
CA GLN A 424 -17.34 4.34 -16.60
C GLN A 424 -16.36 5.47 -16.28
N LYS A 425 -16.05 5.68 -15.00
CA LYS A 425 -15.20 6.78 -14.55
C LYS A 425 -13.72 6.47 -14.70
N TYR A 426 -13.31 5.22 -14.49
CA TYR A 426 -11.89 4.86 -14.37
C TYR A 426 -11.36 3.93 -15.45
N ILE A 427 -12.22 3.18 -16.16
CA ILE A 427 -11.76 2.12 -17.08
C ILE A 427 -12.27 2.33 -18.50
N LYS A 428 -13.59 2.30 -18.70
CA LYS A 428 -14.19 2.33 -20.03
C LYS A 428 -13.98 3.68 -20.69
N ASP A 429 -13.46 3.65 -21.92
CA ASP A 429 -13.13 4.83 -22.73
C ASP A 429 -12.20 5.82 -21.99
N LYS A 430 -11.41 5.31 -21.04
CA LYS A 430 -10.38 6.08 -20.33
C LYS A 430 -9.00 5.74 -20.88
N PRO A 431 -8.09 6.74 -20.98
CA PRO A 431 -6.70 6.50 -21.31
C PRO A 431 -6.05 5.45 -20.41
N TYR A 432 -5.36 4.48 -21.02
CA TYR A 432 -4.61 3.44 -20.33
C TYR A 432 -3.24 3.21 -20.95
N CYS A 433 -2.35 2.59 -20.18
CA CYS A 433 -1.12 1.99 -20.70
C CYS A 433 -1.36 0.51 -20.99
N ALA A 434 -0.89 0.02 -22.13
CA ALA A 434 -0.97 -1.38 -22.52
C ALA A 434 0.40 -1.89 -22.98
N GLY A 435 0.94 -2.86 -22.24
CA GLY A 435 2.19 -3.53 -22.56
C GLY A 435 1.95 -4.96 -23.03
N LEU A 436 2.67 -5.40 -24.06
CA LEU A 436 2.74 -6.81 -24.46
C LEU A 436 4.20 -7.28 -24.42
N MET A 437 4.47 -8.26 -23.55
CA MET A 437 5.76 -8.90 -23.42
C MET A 437 5.76 -10.28 -24.10
N MET A 438 6.75 -10.53 -24.96
CA MET A 438 6.95 -11.82 -25.62
C MET A 438 8.45 -12.03 -25.92
N ASP A 439 8.85 -13.28 -26.19
CA ASP A 439 10.19 -13.56 -26.68
C ASP A 439 10.36 -13.12 -28.15
N ASN A 440 11.61 -12.99 -28.57
CA ASN A 440 12.00 -12.59 -29.91
C ASN A 440 11.38 -13.39 -31.05
N ALA A 441 11.36 -14.72 -30.92
CA ALA A 441 10.88 -15.60 -31.98
C ALA A 441 9.37 -15.45 -32.14
N SER A 442 8.66 -15.35 -31.02
CA SER A 442 7.22 -15.12 -31.00
C SER A 442 6.85 -13.73 -31.54
N MET A 443 7.59 -12.67 -31.19
CA MET A 443 7.39 -11.32 -31.77
C MET A 443 7.43 -11.35 -33.31
N LYS A 444 8.41 -12.02 -33.90
CA LYS A 444 8.57 -12.13 -35.37
C LYS A 444 7.43 -12.90 -36.05
N THR A 445 6.87 -13.89 -35.34
CA THR A 445 5.84 -14.78 -35.87
C THR A 445 4.45 -14.16 -35.74
N VAL A 446 4.15 -13.61 -34.55
CA VAL A 446 2.85 -13.03 -34.20
C VAL A 446 2.68 -11.61 -34.76
N LYS A 447 3.77 -10.85 -34.92
CA LYS A 447 3.79 -9.48 -35.44
C LYS A 447 2.82 -8.54 -34.69
N PRO A 448 2.95 -8.41 -33.36
CA PRO A 448 2.02 -7.64 -32.55
C PRO A 448 1.93 -6.17 -32.92
N GLU A 449 2.95 -5.58 -33.54
CA GLU A 449 2.91 -4.23 -34.08
C GLU A 449 1.77 -4.00 -35.10
N THR A 450 1.22 -5.07 -35.68
CA THR A 450 0.10 -4.99 -36.62
C THR A 450 -1.25 -4.75 -35.94
N PHE A 451 -1.44 -5.21 -34.68
CA PHE A 451 -2.72 -5.19 -33.98
C PHE A 451 -2.69 -4.56 -32.58
N PHE A 452 -1.57 -4.62 -31.86
CA PHE A 452 -1.37 -4.08 -30.52
C PHE A 452 -0.83 -2.65 -30.59
N LYS A 453 -1.72 -1.73 -30.97
CA LYS A 453 -1.38 -0.32 -31.22
C LYS A 453 -2.58 0.58 -30.91
N PRO A 454 -2.38 1.89 -30.71
CA PRO A 454 -3.48 2.82 -30.59
C PRO A 454 -4.40 2.73 -31.82
N THR A 455 -5.70 2.61 -31.60
CA THR A 455 -6.71 2.84 -32.65
C THR A 455 -6.88 4.35 -32.81
N ASN A 456 -6.63 4.85 -34.03
CA ASN A 456 -6.83 6.26 -34.39
C ASN A 456 -8.28 6.71 -34.26
#